data_AF-A0A2I4DAZ3-F1
#
_entry.id   AF-A0A2I4DAZ3-F1
#
_cell.length_a   1.000
_cell.length_b   1.000
_cell.length_c   1.000
_cell.angle_alpha   90.00
_cell.angle_beta   90.00
_cell.angle_gamma   90.00
#
_symmetry.space_group_name_H-M   'P 1'
#
loop_
_entity.id
_entity.type
_entity.pdbx_description
1 polymer ?
#
loop_
_entity_poly.entity_id
_entity_poly.type
_entity_poly.pdbx_seq_one_letter_code
_entity_poly.pdbx_strand_id
1 'polypeptide(L)'
;MSANISHPAVPVRAEQPSCVDNETLRVPLAVIYSVIFVLGLVGNLLALWVFFCVHCKKNSVRVFLINLAFADLLLVVCIPFRVHYHSVGNKWTLDPRLCKAVGHLFYMNMYISITLLGLISIDRYMKIYGSTKMRRRLQSTTWSTVLCAFIWTTAFALLLPFVISNKISDPNT
;
A
#
# COMPACT_ATOMS: atom_id res chain seq x y z
N MET A 1 -31.45 24.78 -59.77
CA MET A 1 -32.37 25.00 -58.64
C MET A 1 -32.16 23.85 -57.67
N SER A 2 -31.21 24.00 -56.74
CA SER A 2 -30.90 22.97 -55.73
C SER A 2 -31.17 23.60 -54.37
N ALA A 3 -32.16 23.04 -53.67
CA ALA A 3 -32.58 23.49 -52.34
C ALA A 3 -31.50 23.15 -51.31
N ASN A 4 -31.08 24.17 -50.54
CA ASN A 4 -30.12 24.05 -49.46
C ASN A 4 -30.88 23.62 -48.18
N ILE A 5 -30.67 22.40 -47.71
CA ILE A 5 -31.30 21.90 -46.48
C ILE A 5 -30.47 22.39 -45.29
N SER A 6 -30.96 23.43 -44.63
CA SER A 6 -30.45 23.93 -43.36
C SER A 6 -30.76 22.94 -42.23
N HIS A 7 -29.75 22.20 -41.77
CA HIS A 7 -29.81 21.51 -40.48
C HIS A 7 -29.80 22.53 -39.33
N PRO A 8 -30.72 22.49 -38.37
CA PRO A 8 -30.64 23.32 -37.18
C PRO A 8 -29.49 22.82 -36.29
N ALA A 9 -28.58 23.71 -35.92
CA ALA A 9 -27.53 23.45 -34.95
C ALA A 9 -28.17 23.20 -33.57
N VAL A 10 -28.22 21.93 -33.16
CA VAL A 10 -28.59 21.55 -31.80
C VAL A 10 -27.46 22.05 -30.87
N PRO A 11 -27.75 22.84 -29.83
CA PRO A 11 -26.72 23.24 -28.88
C PRO A 11 -26.37 22.01 -28.04
N VAL A 12 -25.22 21.41 -28.33
CA VAL A 12 -24.60 20.42 -27.44
C VAL A 12 -24.25 21.15 -26.16
N ARG A 13 -25.06 20.96 -25.11
CA ARG A 13 -24.68 21.31 -23.75
C ARG A 13 -23.42 20.50 -23.44
N ALA A 14 -22.26 21.15 -23.54
CA ALA A 14 -21.00 20.58 -23.09
C ALA A 14 -21.11 20.38 -21.59
N GLU A 15 -21.47 19.18 -21.17
CA GLU A 15 -21.24 18.73 -19.81
C GLU A 15 -19.71 18.66 -19.66
N GLN A 16 -19.11 19.76 -19.20
CA GLN A 16 -17.71 19.78 -18.84
C GLN A 16 -17.50 18.66 -17.82
N PRO A 17 -16.56 17.73 -18.02
CA PRO A 17 -16.10 16.90 -16.92
C PRO A 17 -15.53 17.89 -15.90
N SER A 18 -16.18 18.00 -14.74
CA SER A 18 -15.72 18.87 -13.67
C SER A 18 -14.33 18.42 -13.26
N CYS A 19 -13.30 19.11 -13.77
CA CYS A 19 -11.94 18.98 -13.31
C CYS A 19 -11.97 19.37 -11.85
N VAL A 20 -12.02 18.40 -10.94
CA VAL A 20 -11.86 18.67 -9.52
C VAL A 20 -10.53 19.40 -9.36
N ASP A 21 -10.59 20.67 -8.99
CA ASP A 21 -9.37 21.47 -8.85
C ASP A 21 -8.42 20.74 -7.89
N ASN A 22 -7.20 20.50 -8.34
CA ASN A 22 -6.19 19.79 -7.53
C ASN A 22 -5.99 20.47 -6.17
N GLU A 23 -6.21 21.79 -6.10
CA GLU A 23 -6.22 22.57 -4.86
C GLU A 23 -7.31 22.12 -3.88
N THR A 24 -8.52 21.84 -4.37
CA THR A 24 -9.65 21.35 -3.57
C THR A 24 -9.41 19.95 -3.02
N LEU A 25 -8.59 19.13 -3.71
CA LEU A 25 -8.24 17.78 -3.26
C LEU A 25 -7.05 17.76 -2.26
N ARG A 26 -6.21 18.79 -2.24
CA ARG A 26 -5.03 18.85 -1.34
C ARG A 26 -5.41 18.81 0.13
N VAL A 27 -6.38 19.62 0.55
CA VAL A 27 -6.80 19.72 1.96
C VAL A 27 -7.40 18.39 2.44
N PRO A 28 -8.38 17.77 1.75
CA PRO A 28 -8.89 16.45 2.12
C PRO A 28 -7.79 15.37 2.16
N LEU A 29 -6.89 15.32 1.18
CA LEU A 29 -5.80 14.34 1.17
C LEU A 29 -4.86 14.52 2.35
N ALA A 30 -4.47 15.75 2.67
CA ALA A 30 -3.61 16.06 3.80
C ALA A 30 -4.27 15.63 5.13
N VAL A 31 -5.56 15.92 5.31
CA VAL A 31 -6.32 15.51 6.50
C VAL A 31 -6.40 14.00 6.60
N ILE A 32 -6.79 13.30 5.53
CA ILE A 32 -6.92 11.84 5.50
C ILE A 32 -5.57 11.18 5.81
N TYR A 33 -4.50 11.61 5.14
CA TYR A 33 -3.17 11.06 5.38
C TYR A 33 -2.64 11.35 6.78
N SER A 34 -2.94 12.51 7.36
CA SER A 34 -2.57 12.83 8.74
C SER A 34 -3.29 11.94 9.75
N VAL A 35 -4.59 11.69 9.54
CA VAL A 35 -5.38 10.78 10.36
C VAL A 35 -4.85 9.35 10.26
N ILE A 36 -4.57 8.87 9.04
CA ILE A 36 -3.98 7.54 8.82
C ILE A 36 -2.62 7.43 9.49
N PHE A 37 -1.80 8.50 9.43
CA PHE A 37 -0.50 8.51 10.08
C PHE A 37 -0.62 8.33 11.59
N VAL A 38 -1.46 9.13 12.26
CA VAL A 38 -1.63 9.06 13.72
C VAL A 38 -2.23 7.73 14.15
N LEU A 39 -3.34 7.32 13.54
CA LEU A 39 -4.03 6.07 13.90
C LEU A 39 -3.18 4.85 13.55
N GLY A 40 -2.53 4.87 12.39
CA GLY A 40 -1.65 3.80 11.94
C GLY A 40 -0.42 3.66 12.83
N LEU A 41 0.21 4.77 13.24
CA LEU A 41 1.36 4.74 14.13
C LEU A 41 0.98 4.17 15.51
N VAL A 42 -0.02 4.79 16.16
CA VAL A 42 -0.45 4.39 17.51
C VAL A 42 -0.99 2.97 17.51
N GLY A 43 -1.88 2.65 16.56
CA GLY A 43 -2.52 1.35 16.47
C GLY A 43 -1.53 0.21 16.20
N ASN A 44 -0.64 0.37 15.21
CA ASN A 44 0.32 -0.69 14.89
C ASN A 44 1.43 -0.85 15.92
N LEU A 45 1.90 0.24 16.55
CA LEU A 45 2.84 0.15 17.67
C LEU A 45 2.22 -0.56 18.87
N LEU A 46 0.97 -0.22 19.22
CA LEU A 46 0.24 -0.91 20.28
C LEU A 46 0.03 -2.39 19.96
N ALA A 47 -0.31 -2.72 18.71
CA ALA A 47 -0.44 -4.10 18.27
C ALA A 47 0.87 -4.88 18.44
N LEU A 48 2.00 -4.32 17.98
CA LEU A 48 3.32 -4.93 18.19
C LEU A 48 3.63 -5.12 19.67
N TRP A 49 3.40 -4.08 20.50
CA TRP A 49 3.58 -4.16 21.94
C TRP A 49 2.78 -5.32 22.55
N VAL A 50 1.49 -5.44 22.20
CA VAL A 50 0.64 -6.53 22.69
C VAL A 50 1.15 -7.90 22.23
N PHE A 51 1.56 -8.04 20.97
CA PHE A 51 2.02 -9.33 20.43
C PHE A 51 3.38 -9.76 20.97
N PHE A 52 4.26 -8.82 21.34
CA PHE A 52 5.56 -9.12 21.93
C PHE A 52 5.52 -9.25 23.46
N CYS A 53 4.81 -8.37 24.16
CA CYS A 53 4.89 -8.25 25.62
C CYS A 53 3.74 -8.97 26.35
N VAL A 54 2.53 -9.01 25.78
CA VAL A 54 1.34 -9.52 26.48
C VAL A 54 1.02 -10.95 26.08
N HIS A 55 1.15 -11.25 24.79
CA HIS A 55 0.82 -12.57 24.28
C HIS A 55 2.08 -13.43 24.27
N CYS A 56 2.14 -14.56 25.00
CA CYS A 56 3.33 -15.45 25.04
C CYS A 56 3.23 -16.72 24.17
N LYS A 57 2.02 -17.18 23.80
CA LYS A 57 1.81 -18.33 22.90
C LYS A 57 2.23 -18.09 21.43
N LYS A 58 3.40 -18.60 21.06
CA LYS A 58 3.88 -18.63 19.66
C LYS A 58 2.97 -19.50 18.79
N ASN A 59 2.25 -18.89 17.86
CA ASN A 59 1.39 -19.55 16.86
C ASN A 59 1.60 -18.88 15.48
N SER A 60 1.31 -19.60 14.39
CA SER A 60 1.36 -19.12 12.99
C SER A 60 0.75 -17.73 12.80
N VAL A 61 -0.48 -17.54 13.30
CA VAL A 61 -1.24 -16.28 13.18
C VAL A 61 -0.50 -15.09 13.80
N ARG A 62 0.19 -15.29 14.92
CA ARG A 62 0.96 -14.21 15.55
C ARG A 62 2.07 -13.71 14.65
N VAL A 63 2.78 -14.63 13.97
CA VAL A 63 3.85 -14.26 13.03
C VAL A 63 3.28 -13.39 11.91
N PHE A 64 2.13 -13.77 11.34
CA PHE A 64 1.47 -12.97 10.32
C PHE A 64 1.04 -11.60 10.82
N LEU A 65 0.47 -11.52 12.03
CA LEU A 65 0.04 -10.25 12.63
C LEU A 65 1.22 -9.30 12.94
N ILE A 66 2.36 -9.83 13.41
CA ILE A 66 3.57 -9.02 13.64
C ILE A 66 4.12 -8.49 12.32
N ASN A 67 4.18 -9.32 11.28
CA ASN A 67 4.65 -8.90 9.96
C ASN A 67 3.71 -7.87 9.32
N LEU A 68 2.39 -8.02 9.52
CA LEU A 68 1.39 -7.06 9.08
C LEU A 68 1.59 -5.70 9.74
N ALA A 69 1.68 -5.67 11.08
CA ALA A 69 1.90 -4.43 11.82
C ALA A 69 3.23 -3.76 11.45
N PHE A 70 4.28 -4.55 11.19
CA PHE A 70 5.56 -4.01 10.73
C PHE A 70 5.48 -3.39 9.32
N ALA A 71 4.80 -4.06 8.38
CA ALA A 71 4.56 -3.51 7.04
C ALA A 71 3.77 -2.20 7.10
N ASP A 72 2.69 -2.17 7.89
CA ASP A 72 1.86 -0.97 8.04
C ASP A 72 2.64 0.18 8.68
N LEU A 73 3.57 -0.08 9.60
CA LEU A 73 4.47 0.95 10.14
C LEU A 73 5.42 1.52 9.07
N LEU A 74 5.97 0.68 8.19
CA LEU A 74 6.78 1.17 7.07
C LEU A 74 5.96 2.08 6.16
N LEU A 75 4.70 1.72 5.88
CA LEU A 75 3.79 2.59 5.12
C LEU A 75 3.53 3.91 5.84
N VAL A 76 3.22 3.87 7.14
CA VAL A 76 2.95 5.06 7.95
C VAL A 76 4.14 6.03 7.92
N VAL A 77 5.38 5.54 8.01
CA VAL A 77 6.58 6.37 7.86
C VAL A 77 6.69 7.00 6.47
N CYS A 78 6.13 6.37 5.43
CA CYS A 78 6.12 6.90 4.06
C CYS A 78 5.03 7.96 3.81
N ILE A 79 3.97 8.01 4.63
CA ILE A 79 2.82 8.90 4.42
C ILE A 79 3.19 10.40 4.47
N PRO A 80 4.03 10.90 5.40
CA PRO A 80 4.44 12.31 5.41
C PRO A 80 5.06 12.78 4.10
N PHE A 81 5.83 11.90 3.43
CA PHE A 81 6.41 12.21 2.12
C PHE A 81 5.35 12.35 1.02
N ARG A 82 4.24 11.59 1.09
CA ARG A 82 3.09 11.76 0.20
C ARG A 82 2.34 13.06 0.47
N VAL A 83 2.15 13.42 1.74
CA VAL A 83 1.52 14.71 2.10
C VAL A 83 2.34 15.86 1.53
N HIS A 84 3.67 15.82 1.69
CA HIS A 84 4.57 16.79 1.10
C HIS A 84 4.44 16.85 -0.43
N TYR A 85 4.48 15.71 -1.11
CA TYR A 85 4.32 15.63 -2.56
C TYR A 85 3.01 16.27 -3.06
N HIS A 86 1.88 15.99 -2.40
CA HIS A 86 0.60 16.58 -2.76
C HIS A 86 0.52 18.07 -2.42
N SER A 87 1.14 18.51 -1.32
CA SER A 87 1.16 19.93 -0.91
C SER A 87 1.92 20.82 -1.90
N VAL A 88 2.96 20.29 -2.57
CA VAL A 88 3.75 21.01 -3.60
C VAL A 88 3.17 20.82 -5.01
N GLY A 89 1.88 20.47 -5.10
CA GLY A 89 1.17 20.34 -6.38
C GLY A 89 1.58 19.14 -7.21
N ASN A 90 1.75 17.98 -6.57
CA ASN A 90 2.17 16.73 -7.21
C ASN A 90 3.56 16.82 -7.88
N LYS A 91 4.44 17.67 -7.32
CA LYS A 91 5.83 17.78 -7.76
C LYS A 91 6.73 17.15 -6.70
N TRP A 92 7.56 16.20 -7.12
CA TRP A 92 8.52 15.57 -6.24
C TRP A 92 9.78 16.43 -6.15
N THR A 93 10.00 17.05 -4.99
CA THR A 93 11.12 17.96 -4.71
C THR A 93 12.26 17.31 -3.92
N LEU A 94 12.08 16.07 -3.46
CA LEU A 94 13.08 15.29 -2.73
C LEU A 94 13.90 14.41 -3.69
N ASP A 95 14.82 13.61 -3.15
CA ASP A 95 15.64 12.71 -3.94
C ASP A 95 14.76 11.73 -4.78
N PRO A 96 15.03 11.55 -6.09
CA PRO A 96 14.27 10.64 -6.95
C PRO A 96 14.23 9.18 -6.46
N ARG A 97 15.26 8.72 -5.75
CA ARG A 97 15.31 7.38 -5.15
C ARG A 97 14.23 7.23 -4.08
N LEU A 98 13.97 8.30 -3.31
CA LEU A 98 12.95 8.31 -2.27
C LEU A 98 11.54 8.30 -2.89
N CYS A 99 11.32 8.95 -4.03
CA CYS A 99 10.04 8.88 -4.76
C CYS A 99 9.70 7.43 -5.11
N LYS A 100 10.66 6.76 -5.73
CA LYS A 100 10.57 5.35 -6.13
C LYS A 100 10.36 4.45 -4.91
N ALA A 101 11.11 4.67 -3.83
CA ALA A 101 10.97 3.90 -2.60
C ALA A 101 9.60 4.07 -1.94
N VAL A 102 9.11 5.31 -1.80
CA VAL A 102 7.79 5.60 -1.21
C VAL A 102 6.66 5.00 -2.05
N GLY A 103 6.74 5.12 -3.38
CA GLY A 103 5.79 4.48 -4.28
C GLY A 103 5.79 2.95 -4.14
N HIS A 104 6.98 2.35 -4.18
CA HIS A 104 7.15 0.90 -4.04
C HIS A 104 6.64 0.38 -2.69
N LEU A 105 7.01 1.03 -1.59
CA LEU A 105 6.59 0.65 -0.24
C LEU A 105 5.07 0.74 -0.07
N PHE A 106 4.41 1.71 -0.70
CA PHE A 106 2.95 1.82 -0.68
C PHE A 106 2.27 0.60 -1.33
N TYR A 107 2.68 0.24 -2.55
CA TYR A 107 2.12 -0.92 -3.24
C TYR A 107 2.49 -2.23 -2.53
N MET A 108 3.73 -2.35 -2.05
CA MET A 108 4.17 -3.51 -1.31
C MET A 108 3.35 -3.69 -0.04
N ASN A 109 3.10 -2.63 0.74
CA ASN A 109 2.23 -2.73 1.91
C ASN A 109 0.86 -3.29 1.55
N MET A 110 0.24 -2.76 0.49
CA MET A 110 -1.05 -3.26 0.01
C MET A 110 -1.03 -4.76 -0.29
N TYR A 111 -0.03 -5.25 -1.06
CA TYR A 111 0.06 -6.66 -1.41
C TYR A 111 0.40 -7.57 -0.23
N ILE A 112 1.30 -7.12 0.66
CA ILE A 112 1.67 -7.85 1.88
C ILE A 112 0.45 -7.98 2.78
N SER A 113 -0.27 -6.88 3.03
CA SER A 113 -1.43 -6.88 3.91
C SER A 113 -2.55 -7.78 3.40
N ILE A 114 -2.87 -7.73 2.09
CA ILE A 114 -3.86 -8.63 1.48
C ILE A 114 -3.44 -10.10 1.64
N THR A 115 -2.17 -10.41 1.34
CA THR A 115 -1.65 -11.78 1.42
C THR A 115 -1.68 -12.31 2.86
N LEU A 116 -1.24 -11.51 3.83
CA LEU A 116 -1.20 -11.89 5.24
C LEU A 116 -2.62 -12.04 5.82
N LEU A 117 -3.55 -11.15 5.49
CA LEU A 117 -4.96 -11.27 5.88
C LEU A 117 -5.61 -12.52 5.28
N GLY A 118 -5.28 -12.84 4.03
CA GLY A 118 -5.68 -14.10 3.39
C GLY A 118 -5.17 -15.32 4.15
N LEU A 119 -3.87 -15.35 4.47
CA LEU A 119 -3.26 -16.45 5.23
C LEU A 119 -3.86 -16.60 6.64
N ILE A 120 -4.14 -15.49 7.33
CA ILE A 120 -4.83 -15.49 8.63
C ILE A 120 -6.24 -16.07 8.49
N SER A 121 -6.97 -15.70 7.44
CA SER A 121 -8.31 -16.23 7.17
C SER A 121 -8.27 -17.73 6.89
N ILE A 122 -7.30 -18.19 6.11
CA ILE A 122 -7.09 -19.61 5.84
C ILE A 122 -6.72 -20.36 7.13
N ASP A 123 -5.84 -19.83 7.97
CA ASP A 123 -5.49 -20.45 9.25
C ASP A 123 -6.73 -20.66 10.14
N ARG A 124 -7.59 -19.63 10.25
CA ARG A 124 -8.85 -19.71 10.99
C ARG A 124 -9.80 -20.74 10.39
N TYR A 125 -9.95 -20.75 9.07
CA TYR A 125 -10.78 -21.72 8.37
C TYR A 125 -10.31 -23.16 8.63
N MET A 126 -9.01 -23.41 8.48
CA MET A 126 -8.38 -24.71 8.72
C MET A 126 -8.46 -25.15 10.18
N LYS A 127 -8.50 -24.22 11.13
CA LYS A 127 -8.71 -24.53 12.55
C LYS A 127 -10.11 -25.06 12.82
N ILE A 128 -11.11 -24.60 12.07
CA ILE A 128 -12.52 -24.98 12.25
C ILE A 128 -12.86 -26.25 11.46
N TYR A 129 -12.43 -26.33 10.20
CA TYR A 129 -12.87 -27.38 9.27
C TYR A 129 -11.74 -28.31 8.77
N GLY A 130 -10.49 -28.06 9.14
CA GLY A 130 -9.33 -28.73 8.56
C GLY A 130 -9.00 -30.10 9.14
N SER A 131 -8.57 -31.02 8.26
CA SER A 131 -7.96 -32.30 8.64
C SER A 131 -6.66 -32.11 9.44
N THR A 132 -6.41 -33.01 10.41
CA THR A 132 -5.34 -32.89 11.42
C THR A 132 -3.93 -32.74 10.84
N LYS A 133 -3.65 -33.33 9.67
CA LYS A 133 -2.35 -33.22 8.97
C LYS A 133 -2.11 -31.82 8.38
N MET A 134 -3.06 -31.29 7.63
CA MET A 134 -2.94 -29.98 6.98
C MET A 134 -2.92 -28.85 8.02
N ARG A 135 -3.72 -29.01 9.09
CA ARG A 135 -3.71 -28.14 10.27
C ARG A 135 -2.32 -28.04 10.90
N ARG A 136 -1.63 -29.18 11.11
CA ARG A 136 -0.31 -29.21 11.76
C ARG A 136 0.78 -28.52 10.95
N ARG A 137 0.72 -28.63 9.61
CA ARG A 137 1.68 -27.97 8.70
C ARG A 137 1.48 -26.47 8.65
N LEU A 138 0.24 -26.01 8.45
CA LEU A 138 -0.06 -24.58 8.29
C LEU A 138 0.04 -23.78 9.60
N GLN A 139 -0.27 -24.41 10.73
CA GLN A 139 -0.13 -23.79 12.05
C GLN A 139 1.32 -23.80 12.58
N SER A 140 2.25 -24.40 11.85
CA SER A 140 3.66 -24.39 12.22
C SER A 140 4.22 -22.98 12.08
N THR A 141 4.81 -22.48 13.17
CA THR A 141 5.47 -21.17 13.20
C THR A 141 6.62 -21.10 12.19
N THR A 142 7.29 -22.22 11.90
CA THR A 142 8.34 -22.30 10.89
C THR A 142 7.80 -21.99 9.49
N TRP A 143 6.64 -22.55 9.13
CA TRP A 143 6.02 -22.30 7.82
C TRP A 143 5.63 -20.83 7.66
N SER A 144 4.97 -20.24 8.66
CA SER A 144 4.65 -18.81 8.63
C SER A 144 5.89 -17.93 8.53
N THR A 145 6.97 -18.28 9.25
CA THR A 145 8.23 -17.53 9.21
C THR A 145 8.89 -17.60 7.84
N VAL A 146 8.93 -18.78 7.21
CA VAL A 146 9.48 -18.97 5.86
C VAL A 146 8.68 -18.17 4.83
N LEU A 147 7.35 -18.20 4.92
CA LEU A 147 6.49 -17.42 4.01
C LEU A 147 6.72 -15.91 4.18
N CYS A 148 6.75 -15.41 5.42
CA CYS A 148 7.06 -14.00 5.67
C CYS A 148 8.46 -13.62 5.18
N ALA A 149 9.47 -14.47 5.42
CA ALA A 149 10.82 -14.23 4.92
C ALA A 149 10.83 -14.13 3.39
N PHE A 150 10.13 -15.02 2.68
CA PHE A 150 9.99 -14.96 1.23
C PHE A 150 9.29 -13.69 0.72
N ILE A 151 8.24 -13.25 1.43
CA ILE A 151 7.54 -12.00 1.11
C ILE A 151 8.49 -10.80 1.28
N TRP A 152 9.29 -10.76 2.34
CA TRP A 152 10.24 -9.68 2.56
C TRP A 152 11.38 -9.70 1.55
N THR A 153 11.97 -10.86 1.27
CA THR A 153 13.06 -10.95 0.29
C THR A 153 12.60 -10.51 -1.09
N THR A 154 11.40 -10.92 -1.53
CA THR A 154 10.82 -10.45 -2.79
C THR A 154 10.53 -8.95 -2.78
N ALA A 155 10.00 -8.42 -1.68
CA ALA A 155 9.75 -6.97 -1.54
C ALA A 155 11.03 -6.14 -1.68
N PHE A 156 12.12 -6.53 -1.00
CA PHE A 156 13.40 -5.85 -1.07
C PHE A 156 14.13 -6.09 -2.40
N ALA A 157 14.08 -7.31 -2.94
CA ALA A 157 14.71 -7.65 -4.21
C ALA A 157 14.12 -6.87 -5.38
N LEU A 158 12.83 -6.53 -5.34
CA LEU A 158 12.19 -5.68 -6.34
C LEU A 158 12.48 -4.18 -6.10
N LEU A 159 12.65 -3.76 -4.85
CA LEU A 159 12.96 -2.37 -4.50
C LEU A 159 14.37 -1.97 -4.94
N LEU A 160 15.37 -2.81 -4.64
CA LEU A 160 16.79 -2.53 -4.89
C LEU A 160 17.11 -2.12 -6.34
N PRO A 161 16.78 -2.92 -7.38
CA PRO A 161 17.06 -2.56 -8.77
C PRO A 161 16.23 -1.35 -9.22
N PHE A 162 15.03 -1.16 -8.68
CA PHE A 162 14.18 -0.02 -9.02
C PHE A 162 14.76 1.30 -8.52
N VAL A 163 15.34 1.28 -7.30
CA VAL A 163 16.04 2.41 -6.69
C VAL A 163 17.41 2.66 -7.34
N ILE A 164 18.16 1.60 -7.67
CA ILE A 164 19.53 1.68 -8.22
C ILE A 164 19.52 2.04 -9.72
N SER A 165 18.47 1.70 -10.46
CA SER A 165 18.34 2.08 -11.87
C SER A 165 18.18 3.60 -12.00
N ASN A 166 19.31 4.30 -11.94
CA ASN A 166 19.48 5.62 -12.50
C ASN A 166 19.28 5.42 -14.00
N LYS A 167 18.14 5.84 -14.52
CA LYS A 167 18.11 6.20 -15.94
C LYS A 167 19.13 7.31 -16.06
N ILE A 168 20.29 6.99 -16.63
CA ILE A 168 21.11 7.93 -17.38
C ILE A 168 20.13 8.50 -18.41
N SER A 169 19.48 9.61 -18.05
CA SER A 169 18.86 10.47 -19.05
C SER A 169 20.03 11.10 -19.79
N ASP A 170 20.43 10.45 -20.87
CA ASP A 170 21.23 11.10 -21.91
C ASP A 170 20.52 12.42 -22.28
N PRO A 171 21.21 13.57 -22.23
CA PRO A 171 20.61 14.86 -22.58
C PRO A 171 20.48 15.10 -24.11
N ASN A 172 20.46 14.06 -24.94
CA ASN A 172 20.52 14.18 -26.41
C ASN A 172 19.45 13.38 -27.18
N THR A 173 18.18 13.42 -26.76
CA THR A 173 17.05 13.10 -27.67
C THR A 173 15.82 13.92 -27.31
#